data_AF-A0A845JUS9-F1
#
_entry.id   AF-A0A845JUS9-F1
#
_cell.length_a   1.000
_cell.length_b   1.000
_cell.length_c   1.000
_cell.angle_alpha   90.00
_cell.angle_beta   90.00
_cell.angle_gamma   90.00
#
_symmetry.space_group_name_H-M   'P 1'
#
loop_
_entity.id
_entity.type
_entity.pdbx_description
1 polymer ?
#
loop_
_entity_poly.entity_id
_entity_poly.type
_entity_poly.pdbx_seq_one_letter_code
_entity_poly.pdbx_strand_id
1 'polypeptide(L)'
;MAEEEKPEENKPEFKEGEFDEHTSYSFLFFLIAGATLFVTLWAFWDDEYSRRGYKTYQEAFFKEQYAIAETEWKNINKEIASTENEINIKLEEEQNKLGDNDSYLDLVEEVRLKQIALDEKKEQKKFAGSRVDEAYYYYKKAMHEGENYDVEKATLHSLEDAVKGFDPVIAEKQKILQEAENRLLKVKANQLNLEKQLADLTRKKTQLELTMDYYKPFPFFWRPAEILQTVIPGFGVNSFKEIIYRVDRCMTCHISYQDEHYKDFEQP
;
A
#
# COMPACT_ATOMS: atom_id res chain seq x y z
N MET A 1 -27.27 -46.67 -73.08
CA MET A 1 -28.58 -46.16 -73.52
C MET A 1 -29.26 -45.60 -72.29
N ALA A 2 -29.60 -44.31 -72.39
CA ALA A 2 -30.61 -43.54 -71.66
C ALA A 2 -30.86 -43.82 -70.17
N GLU A 3 -30.55 -42.79 -69.36
CA GLU A 3 -31.25 -42.46 -68.13
C GLU A 3 -32.77 -42.40 -68.39
N GLU A 4 -33.56 -43.06 -67.54
CA GLU A 4 -34.98 -42.73 -67.38
C GLU A 4 -35.17 -42.11 -65.99
N GLU A 5 -35.40 -40.79 -66.02
CA GLU A 5 -35.92 -39.98 -64.93
C GLU A 5 -37.24 -40.57 -64.42
N LYS A 6 -37.42 -40.61 -63.10
CA LYS A 6 -38.73 -40.69 -62.47
C LYS A 6 -38.93 -39.50 -61.52
N PRO A 7 -40.16 -38.94 -61.49
CA PRO A 7 -40.40 -37.53 -61.23
C PRO A 7 -40.50 -37.21 -59.74
N GLU A 8 -40.11 -35.98 -59.41
CA GLU A 8 -40.17 -35.38 -58.07
C GLU A 8 -41.56 -35.49 -57.43
N GLU A 9 -41.57 -35.94 -56.17
CA GLU A 9 -42.72 -35.92 -55.29
C GLU A 9 -43.14 -34.48 -54.97
N ASN A 10 -44.46 -34.22 -55.07
CA ASN A 10 -45.11 -33.00 -54.62
C ASN A 10 -44.77 -32.72 -53.14
N LYS A 11 -43.93 -31.72 -52.90
CA LYS A 11 -43.70 -31.16 -51.56
C LYS A 11 -44.93 -30.35 -51.14
N PRO A 12 -45.63 -30.67 -50.03
CA PRO A 12 -46.58 -29.74 -49.44
C PRO A 12 -45.81 -28.53 -48.88
N GLU A 13 -46.25 -27.31 -49.23
CA GLU A 13 -45.76 -26.05 -48.68
C GLU A 13 -45.92 -26.05 -47.15
N PHE A 14 -44.83 -26.29 -46.43
CA PHE A 14 -44.75 -26.01 -45.01
C PHE A 14 -44.53 -24.50 -44.87
N LYS A 15 -45.54 -23.77 -44.39
CA LYS A 15 -45.33 -22.40 -43.90
C LYS A 15 -44.58 -22.47 -42.58
N GLU A 16 -43.26 -22.55 -42.65
CA GLU A 16 -42.41 -22.25 -41.50
C GLU A 16 -42.64 -20.79 -41.07
N GLY A 17 -42.98 -20.57 -39.80
CA GLY A 17 -43.01 -19.23 -39.20
C GLY A 17 -44.27 -18.84 -38.42
N GLU A 18 -45.34 -19.64 -38.40
CA GLU A 18 -46.62 -19.16 -37.82
C GLU A 18 -46.76 -19.37 -36.30
N PHE A 19 -45.73 -19.85 -35.60
CA PHE A 19 -45.83 -20.16 -34.16
C PHE A 19 -44.95 -19.35 -33.19
N ASP A 20 -44.18 -18.35 -33.65
CA ASP A 20 -43.32 -17.59 -32.69
C ASP A 20 -43.09 -16.09 -32.97
N GLU A 21 -43.76 -15.46 -33.95
CA GLU A 21 -43.50 -14.04 -34.29
C GLU A 21 -44.61 -13.04 -33.91
N HIS A 22 -45.78 -13.48 -33.46
CA HIS A 22 -46.91 -12.57 -33.17
C HIS A 22 -47.06 -12.17 -31.69
N THR A 23 -46.25 -12.73 -30.78
CA THR A 23 -46.35 -12.43 -29.35
C THR A 23 -45.17 -11.59 -28.89
N SER A 24 -45.38 -10.27 -28.81
CA SER A 24 -44.37 -9.35 -28.25
C SER A 24 -44.25 -9.55 -26.73
N TYR A 25 -43.20 -10.27 -26.31
CA TYR A 25 -42.83 -10.38 -24.89
C TYR A 25 -42.13 -9.12 -24.36
N SER A 26 -41.95 -8.07 -25.18
CA SER A 26 -41.27 -6.84 -24.79
C SER A 26 -41.91 -6.16 -23.59
N PHE A 27 -43.25 -6.21 -23.47
CA PHE A 27 -43.96 -5.68 -22.30
C PHE A 27 -43.71 -6.54 -21.05
N LEU A 28 -43.75 -7.87 -21.18
CA LEU A 28 -43.44 -8.79 -20.09
C LEU A 28 -41.98 -8.63 -19.63
N PHE A 29 -41.04 -8.53 -20.57
CA PHE A 29 -39.63 -8.26 -20.30
C PHE A 29 -39.45 -6.92 -19.58
N PHE A 30 -40.11 -5.86 -20.03
CA PHE A 30 -40.08 -4.55 -19.37
C PHE A 30 -40.61 -4.63 -17.92
N LEU A 31 -41.71 -5.35 -17.69
CA LEU A 31 -42.26 -5.56 -16.35
C LEU A 31 -41.31 -6.38 -15.46
N ILE A 32 -40.73 -7.45 -15.98
CA ILE A 32 -39.78 -8.28 -15.22
C ILE A 32 -38.50 -7.50 -14.93
N ALA A 33 -37.96 -6.76 -15.90
CA ALA A 33 -36.78 -5.91 -15.73
C ALA A 33 -37.05 -4.78 -14.72
N GLY A 34 -38.21 -4.12 -14.80
CA GLY A 34 -38.62 -3.10 -13.85
C GLY A 34 -38.82 -3.65 -12.43
N ALA A 35 -39.48 -4.81 -12.30
CA ALA A 35 -39.63 -5.49 -11.01
C ALA A 35 -38.28 -5.93 -10.43
N THR A 36 -37.37 -6.43 -11.27
CA THR A 36 -36.02 -6.80 -10.86
C THR A 36 -35.25 -5.58 -10.36
N LEU A 37 -35.30 -4.46 -11.10
CA LEU A 37 -34.68 -3.19 -10.67
C LEU A 37 -35.27 -2.68 -9.35
N PHE A 38 -36.59 -2.77 -9.19
CA PHE A 38 -37.24 -2.37 -7.94
C PHE A 38 -36.80 -3.23 -6.76
N VAL A 39 -36.76 -4.56 -6.94
CA VAL A 39 -36.31 -5.48 -5.88
C VAL A 39 -34.84 -5.28 -5.56
N THR A 40 -33.97 -5.00 -6.54
CA THR A 40 -32.55 -4.74 -6.28
C THR A 40 -32.34 -3.43 -5.53
N LEU A 41 -33.05 -2.35 -5.91
CA LEU A 41 -33.01 -1.08 -5.19
C LEU A 41 -33.57 -1.21 -3.77
N TRP A 42 -34.68 -1.94 -3.61
CA TRP A 42 -35.26 -2.23 -2.30
C TRP A 42 -34.31 -3.06 -1.44
N ALA A 43 -33.69 -4.11 -1.99
CA ALA A 43 -32.73 -4.93 -1.25
C ALA A 43 -31.49 -4.14 -0.83
N PHE A 44 -31.01 -3.22 -1.68
CA PHE A 44 -29.95 -2.30 -1.33
C PHE A 44 -30.37 -1.35 -0.20
N TRP A 45 -31.57 -0.76 -0.30
CA TRP A 45 -32.11 0.10 0.75
C TRP A 45 -32.30 -0.64 2.07
N ASP A 46 -32.81 -1.87 2.04
CA ASP A 46 -33.03 -2.70 3.22
C ASP A 46 -31.70 -3.11 3.88
N ASP A 47 -30.71 -3.51 3.10
CA ASP A 47 -29.38 -3.86 3.63
C ASP A 47 -28.60 -2.63 4.14
N GLU A 48 -28.80 -1.46 3.53
CA GLU A 48 -28.11 -0.24 3.90
C GLU A 48 -28.74 0.44 5.13
N TYR A 49 -30.06 0.57 5.18
CA TYR A 49 -30.74 1.44 6.15
C TYR A 49 -31.60 0.74 7.19
N SER A 50 -32.20 -0.42 6.90
CA SER A 50 -33.19 -1.04 7.83
C SER A 50 -32.62 -2.22 8.63
N ARG A 51 -31.79 -3.08 8.01
CA ARG A 51 -31.41 -4.36 8.60
C ARG A 51 -30.16 -4.29 9.48
N ARG A 52 -29.27 -3.34 9.22
CA ARG A 52 -27.92 -3.28 9.83
C ARG A 52 -27.77 -2.07 10.76
N GLY A 53 -28.38 -2.16 11.95
CA GLY A 53 -28.36 -1.10 12.95
C GLY A 53 -26.96 -0.65 13.42
N TYR A 54 -25.92 -1.48 13.25
CA TYR A 54 -24.55 -1.10 13.64
C TYR A 54 -23.97 0.06 12.81
N LYS A 55 -24.47 0.28 11.58
CA LYS A 55 -23.94 1.30 10.67
C LYS A 55 -24.15 2.72 11.21
N THR A 56 -25.32 2.98 11.81
CA THR A 56 -25.65 4.28 12.39
C THR A 56 -24.78 4.59 13.60
N TYR A 57 -24.48 3.60 14.44
CA TYR A 57 -23.58 3.74 15.58
C TYR A 57 -22.15 4.02 15.14
N GLN A 58 -21.64 3.30 14.13
CA GLN A 58 -20.31 3.57 13.59
C GLN A 58 -20.22 4.94 12.92
N GLU A 59 -21.24 5.35 12.16
CA GLU A 59 -21.27 6.67 11.53
C GLU A 59 -21.29 7.80 12.58
N ALA A 60 -22.10 7.65 13.64
CA ALA A 60 -22.13 8.59 14.75
C ALA A 60 -20.78 8.68 15.46
N PHE A 61 -20.16 7.54 15.75
CA PHE A 61 -18.82 7.47 16.33
C PHE A 61 -17.78 8.16 15.44
N PHE A 62 -17.73 7.87 14.14
CA PHE A 62 -16.78 8.50 13.22
C PHE A 62 -16.92 10.03 13.15
N LYS A 63 -18.17 10.52 13.14
CA LYS A 63 -18.44 11.96 13.16
C LYS A 63 -17.96 12.62 14.45
N GLU A 64 -18.21 11.99 15.59
CA GLU A 64 -17.80 12.51 16.89
C GLU A 64 -16.27 12.51 17.04
N GLN A 65 -15.60 11.41 16.71
CA GLN A 65 -14.14 11.35 16.75
C GLN A 65 -13.48 12.38 15.83
N TYR A 66 -14.06 12.60 14.64
CA TYR A 66 -13.61 13.67 13.76
C TYR A 66 -13.81 15.05 14.38
N ALA A 67 -14.97 15.33 14.99
CA ALA A 67 -15.26 16.62 15.59
C ALA A 67 -14.35 16.95 16.77
N ILE A 68 -14.03 15.95 17.60
CA ILE A 68 -13.06 16.05 18.70
C ILE A 68 -11.68 16.37 18.10
N ALA A 69 -11.21 15.59 17.14
CA ALA A 69 -9.92 15.80 16.50
C ALA A 69 -9.81 17.17 15.81
N GLU A 70 -10.87 17.61 15.14
CA GLU A 70 -10.95 18.92 14.49
C GLU A 70 -10.89 20.07 15.51
N THR A 71 -11.58 19.92 16.64
CA THR A 71 -11.56 20.93 17.71
C THR A 71 -10.18 21.03 18.35
N GLU A 72 -9.56 19.90 18.67
CA GLU A 72 -8.18 19.88 19.18
C GLU A 72 -7.20 20.46 18.16
N TRP A 73 -7.35 20.10 16.88
CA TRP A 73 -6.51 20.60 15.80
C TRP A 73 -6.61 22.11 15.67
N LYS A 74 -7.83 22.68 15.70
CA LYS A 74 -8.05 24.14 15.63
C LYS A 74 -7.38 24.86 16.81
N ASN A 75 -7.48 24.30 18.01
CA ASN A 75 -6.87 24.87 19.20
C ASN A 75 -5.34 24.87 19.10
N ILE A 76 -4.75 23.73 18.75
CA ILE A 76 -3.29 23.58 18.60
C ILE A 76 -2.78 24.45 17.46
N ASN A 77 -3.44 24.42 16.30
CA ASN A 77 -3.04 25.22 15.15
C ASN A 77 -3.05 26.71 15.49
N LYS A 78 -4.02 27.19 16.28
CA LYS A 78 -4.03 28.58 16.76
C LYS A 78 -2.90 28.88 17.75
N GLU A 79 -2.61 27.95 18.66
CA GLU A 79 -1.55 28.08 19.66
C GLU A 79 -0.15 28.12 19.02
N ILE A 80 0.12 27.24 18.06
CA ILE A 80 1.44 27.10 17.45
C ILE A 80 1.67 28.03 16.25
N ALA A 81 0.62 28.64 15.68
CA ALA A 81 0.70 29.40 14.42
C ALA A 81 1.82 30.46 14.39
N SER A 82 1.99 31.25 15.46
CA SER A 82 3.05 32.26 15.51
C SER A 82 4.44 31.63 15.55
N THR A 83 4.62 30.61 16.39
CA THR A 83 5.91 29.92 16.57
C THR A 83 6.29 29.11 15.32
N GLU A 84 5.32 28.46 14.68
CA GLU A 84 5.48 27.76 13.40
C GLU A 84 5.98 28.73 12.33
N ASN A 85 5.36 29.91 12.21
CA ASN A 85 5.77 30.93 11.25
C ASN A 85 7.18 31.48 11.55
N GLU A 86 7.51 31.75 12.81
CA GLU A 86 8.84 32.20 13.20
C GLU A 86 9.93 31.18 12.87
N ILE A 87 9.68 29.88 13.08
CA ILE A 87 10.63 28.82 12.73
C ILE A 87 10.76 28.71 11.22
N ASN A 88 9.67 28.81 10.47
CA ASN A 88 9.70 28.79 9.00
C ASN A 88 10.52 29.94 8.41
N ILE A 89 10.37 31.17 8.94
CA ILE A 89 11.19 32.32 8.53
C ILE A 89 12.67 32.06 8.82
N LYS A 90 13.01 31.56 10.01
CA LYS A 90 14.41 31.22 10.36
C LYS A 90 14.98 30.12 9.47
N LEU A 91 14.17 29.13 9.09
CA LEU A 91 14.56 28.08 8.16
C LEU A 91 14.85 28.65 6.78
N GLU A 92 13.98 29.50 6.25
CA GLU A 92 14.18 30.15 4.95
C GLU A 92 15.45 31.02 4.95
N GLU A 93 15.67 31.82 6.00
CA GLU A 93 16.89 32.61 6.16
C GLU A 93 18.15 31.74 6.20
N GLU A 94 18.13 30.63 6.94
CA GLU A 94 19.27 29.72 7.04
C GLU A 94 19.52 28.97 5.72
N GLN A 95 18.46 28.58 5.01
CA GLN A 95 18.55 27.96 3.68
C GLN A 95 19.17 28.92 2.67
N ASN A 96 18.77 30.20 2.68
CA ASN A 96 19.36 31.22 1.82
C ASN A 96 20.85 31.45 2.16
N LYS A 97 21.19 31.57 3.46
CA LYS A 97 22.59 31.70 3.90
C LYS A 97 23.47 30.52 3.49
N LEU A 98 22.93 29.30 3.55
CA LEU A 98 23.64 28.11 3.09
C LEU A 98 23.75 28.09 1.57
N GLY A 99 22.68 28.44 0.85
CA GLY A 99 22.64 28.49 -0.61
C GLY A 99 23.63 29.49 -1.22
N ASP A 100 23.85 30.62 -0.55
CA ASP A 100 24.80 31.67 -0.96
C ASP A 100 26.25 31.38 -0.52
N ASN A 101 26.49 30.30 0.20
CA ASN A 101 27.81 29.95 0.72
C ASN A 101 28.52 28.95 -0.21
N ASP A 102 29.48 29.44 -1.00
CA ASP A 102 30.30 28.62 -1.90
C ASP A 102 30.95 27.41 -1.19
N SER A 103 31.43 27.59 0.04
CA SER A 103 32.04 26.50 0.81
C SER A 103 31.04 25.41 1.18
N TYR A 104 29.76 25.75 1.35
CA TYR A 104 28.70 24.76 1.58
C TYR A 104 28.38 24.00 0.30
N LEU A 105 28.27 24.71 -0.83
CA LEU A 105 28.02 24.09 -2.14
C LEU A 105 29.15 23.13 -2.53
N ASP A 106 30.40 23.52 -2.29
CA ASP A 106 31.57 22.67 -2.50
C ASP A 106 31.52 21.39 -1.64
N LEU A 107 31.08 21.48 -0.38
CA LEU A 107 30.91 20.32 0.49
C LEU A 107 29.78 19.40 0.03
N VAL A 108 28.67 19.96 -0.46
CA VAL A 108 27.57 19.18 -1.04
C VAL A 108 28.05 18.42 -2.27
N GLU A 109 28.81 19.08 -3.15
CA GLU A 109 29.38 18.47 -4.34
C GLU A 109 30.45 17.42 -3.97
N GLU A 110 31.29 17.68 -2.97
CA GLU A 110 32.26 16.71 -2.44
C GLU A 110 31.57 15.42 -1.99
N VAL A 111 30.50 15.52 -1.21
CA VAL A 111 29.69 14.38 -0.78
C VAL A 111 29.10 13.65 -1.97
N ARG A 112 28.53 14.37 -2.94
CA ARG A 112 27.94 13.79 -4.15
C ARG A 112 28.96 12.98 -4.95
N LEU A 113 30.15 13.54 -5.20
CA LEU A 113 31.23 12.87 -5.92
C LEU A 113 31.76 11.63 -5.18
N LYS A 114 31.88 11.71 -3.84
CA LYS A 114 32.28 10.57 -3.02
C LYS A 114 31.24 9.45 -3.00
N GLN A 115 29.96 9.80 -2.99
CA GLN A 115 28.86 8.85 -3.10
C GLN A 115 28.91 8.11 -4.44
N ILE A 116 29.06 8.85 -5.55
CA ILE A 116 29.23 8.26 -6.88
C ILE A 116 30.41 7.29 -6.90
N ALA A 117 31.57 7.70 -6.38
CA ALA A 117 32.76 6.85 -6.35
C ALA A 117 32.58 5.58 -5.49
N LEU A 118 31.75 5.62 -4.43
CA LEU A 118 31.39 4.44 -3.64
C LEU A 118 30.44 3.53 -4.42
N ASP A 119 29.43 4.10 -5.05
CA ASP A 119 28.42 3.36 -5.80
C ASP A 119 29.00 2.68 -7.03
N GLU A 120 29.92 3.33 -7.74
CA GLU A 120 30.70 2.71 -8.83
C GLU A 120 31.42 1.43 -8.37
N LYS A 121 32.00 1.43 -7.17
CA LYS A 121 32.67 0.23 -6.62
C LYS A 121 31.69 -0.84 -6.19
N LYS A 122 30.55 -0.47 -5.62
CA LYS A 122 29.47 -1.42 -5.32
C LYS A 122 28.91 -2.04 -6.58
N GLU A 123 28.74 -1.25 -7.63
CA GLU A 123 28.27 -1.73 -8.94
C GLU A 123 29.28 -2.67 -9.59
N GLN A 124 30.58 -2.34 -9.58
CA GLN A 124 31.64 -3.25 -10.03
C GLN A 124 31.62 -4.58 -9.26
N LYS A 125 31.39 -4.54 -7.94
CA LYS A 125 31.22 -5.75 -7.13
C LYS A 125 29.99 -6.57 -7.56
N LYS A 126 28.86 -5.92 -7.88
CA LYS A 126 27.66 -6.62 -8.39
C LYS A 126 27.94 -7.31 -9.73
N PHE A 127 28.61 -6.63 -10.67
CA PHE A 127 29.02 -7.25 -11.93
C PHE A 127 29.99 -8.42 -11.74
N ALA A 128 30.94 -8.29 -10.81
CA ALA A 128 31.83 -9.40 -10.45
C ALA A 128 31.05 -10.56 -9.82
N GLY A 129 30.05 -10.30 -8.98
CA GLY A 129 29.14 -11.31 -8.43
C GLY A 129 28.34 -12.04 -9.51
N SER A 130 27.84 -11.34 -10.52
CA SER A 130 27.17 -11.98 -11.66
C SER A 130 28.09 -12.95 -12.42
N ARG A 131 29.39 -12.68 -12.49
CA ARG A 131 30.38 -13.59 -13.08
C ARG A 131 30.64 -14.82 -12.21
N VAL A 132 30.57 -14.65 -10.87
CA VAL A 132 30.61 -15.78 -9.93
C VAL A 132 29.40 -16.69 -10.12
N ASP A 133 28.20 -16.11 -10.27
CA ASP A 133 26.97 -16.88 -10.51
C ASP A 133 27.04 -17.67 -11.84
N GLU A 134 27.57 -17.04 -12.89
CA GLU A 134 27.84 -17.70 -14.17
C GLU A 134 28.84 -18.86 -14.01
N ALA A 135 29.98 -18.62 -13.36
CA ALA A 135 30.99 -19.65 -13.13
C ALA A 135 30.45 -20.80 -12.26
N TYR A 136 29.60 -20.50 -11.29
CA TYR A 136 28.93 -21.49 -10.44
C TYR A 136 28.00 -22.38 -11.25
N TYR A 137 27.23 -21.81 -12.19
CA TYR A 137 26.40 -22.58 -13.11
C TYR A 137 27.23 -23.58 -13.93
N TYR A 138 28.33 -23.13 -14.56
CA TYR A 138 29.19 -24.02 -15.36
C TYR A 138 29.87 -25.10 -14.52
N TYR A 139 30.34 -24.76 -13.32
CA TYR A 139 30.86 -25.74 -12.37
C TYR A 139 29.84 -26.83 -12.02
N LYS A 140 28.59 -26.44 -11.71
CA LYS A 140 27.51 -27.39 -11.43
C LYS A 140 27.14 -28.23 -12.64
N LYS A 141 27.12 -27.63 -13.83
CA LYS A 141 26.86 -28.33 -15.08
C LYS A 141 27.90 -29.44 -15.33
N ALA A 142 29.19 -29.13 -15.27
CA ALA A 142 30.28 -30.11 -15.44
C ALA A 142 30.20 -31.25 -14.42
N MET A 143 29.86 -30.94 -13.17
CA MET A 143 29.64 -31.92 -12.10
C MET A 143 28.48 -32.89 -12.41
N HIS A 144 27.41 -32.41 -13.06
CA HIS A 144 26.26 -33.23 -13.43
C HIS A 144 26.49 -34.05 -14.70
N GLU A 145 27.26 -33.53 -15.66
CA GLU A 145 27.59 -34.20 -16.92
C GLU A 145 28.73 -35.24 -16.76
N GLY A 146 29.37 -35.30 -15.58
CA GLY A 146 30.45 -36.23 -15.27
C GLY A 146 31.79 -35.85 -15.90
N GLU A 147 31.93 -34.58 -16.31
CA GLU A 147 33.15 -34.03 -16.88
C GLU A 147 34.19 -33.70 -15.79
N ASN A 148 35.45 -33.51 -16.19
CA ASN A 148 36.48 -33.01 -15.27
C ASN A 148 36.18 -31.54 -14.92
N TYR A 149 35.78 -31.27 -13.67
CA TYR A 149 35.33 -29.96 -13.20
C TYR A 149 36.40 -29.15 -12.45
N ASP A 150 37.66 -29.62 -12.41
CA ASP A 150 38.72 -28.98 -11.62
C ASP A 150 39.02 -27.56 -12.12
N VAL A 151 38.90 -27.32 -13.43
CA VAL A 151 39.15 -26.02 -14.07
C VAL A 151 38.05 -25.01 -13.73
N GLU A 152 36.80 -25.44 -13.82
CA GLU A 152 35.61 -24.64 -13.50
C GLU A 152 35.59 -24.29 -12.02
N LYS A 153 35.97 -25.24 -11.15
CA LYS A 153 36.10 -25.02 -9.70
C LYS A 153 37.21 -24.00 -9.39
N ALA A 154 38.37 -24.11 -10.03
CA ALA A 154 39.46 -23.14 -9.86
C ALA A 154 39.04 -21.74 -10.36
N THR A 155 38.32 -21.68 -11.48
CA THR A 155 37.78 -20.43 -12.04
C THR A 155 36.78 -19.78 -11.07
N LEU A 156 35.85 -20.56 -10.51
CA LEU A 156 34.90 -20.09 -9.50
C LEU A 156 35.62 -19.47 -8.30
N HIS A 157 36.56 -20.18 -7.69
CA HIS A 157 37.32 -19.68 -6.54
C HIS A 157 38.10 -18.39 -6.87
N SER A 158 38.69 -18.31 -8.07
CA SER A 158 39.40 -17.10 -8.51
C SER A 158 38.47 -15.88 -8.59
N LEU A 159 37.23 -16.08 -9.05
CA LEU A 159 36.23 -15.02 -9.16
C LEU A 159 35.64 -14.67 -7.79
N GLU A 160 35.41 -15.64 -6.91
CA GLU A 160 35.01 -15.41 -5.52
C GLU A 160 36.03 -14.56 -4.77
N ASP A 161 37.32 -14.85 -4.93
CA ASP A 161 38.39 -14.08 -4.32
C ASP A 161 38.50 -12.66 -4.93
N ALA A 162 38.28 -12.52 -6.24
CA ALA A 162 38.18 -11.22 -6.88
C ALA A 162 37.01 -10.39 -6.33
N VAL A 163 35.84 -11.00 -6.07
CA VAL A 163 34.68 -10.33 -5.45
C VAL A 163 35.00 -9.89 -4.01
N LYS A 164 35.64 -10.75 -3.21
CA LYS A 164 36.07 -10.40 -1.84
C LYS A 164 37.07 -9.25 -1.83
N GLY A 165 37.91 -9.13 -2.86
CA GLY A 165 38.84 -8.02 -3.04
C GLY A 165 38.18 -6.63 -3.08
N PHE A 166 36.89 -6.53 -3.39
CA PHE A 166 36.15 -5.27 -3.37
C PHE A 166 35.76 -4.81 -1.95
N ASP A 167 35.64 -5.72 -0.99
CA ASP A 167 35.20 -5.41 0.38
C ASP A 167 36.07 -4.35 1.09
N PRO A 168 37.41 -4.47 1.12
CA PRO A 168 38.25 -3.45 1.75
C PRO A 168 38.16 -2.09 1.02
N VAL A 169 38.05 -2.09 -0.31
CA VAL A 169 37.95 -0.86 -1.11
C VAL A 169 36.61 -0.14 -0.88
N ILE A 170 35.52 -0.89 -0.80
CA ILE A 170 34.19 -0.35 -0.48
C ILE A 170 34.18 0.20 0.95
N ALA A 171 34.75 -0.53 1.91
CA ALA A 171 34.83 -0.09 3.30
C ALA A 171 35.65 1.20 3.45
N GLU A 172 36.77 1.33 2.75
CA GLU A 172 37.59 2.55 2.72
C GLU A 172 36.80 3.74 2.15
N LYS A 173 36.18 3.57 0.98
CA LYS A 173 35.38 4.63 0.35
C LYS A 173 34.18 5.04 1.20
N GLN A 174 33.57 4.09 1.90
CA GLN A 174 32.47 4.36 2.82
C GLN A 174 32.93 5.22 4.01
N LYS A 175 34.13 5.00 4.56
CA LYS A 175 34.69 5.88 5.60
C LYS A 175 34.94 7.29 5.06
N ILE A 176 35.52 7.41 3.87
CA ILE A 176 35.80 8.71 3.22
C ILE A 176 34.52 9.50 2.97
N LEU A 177 33.44 8.81 2.59
CA LEU A 177 32.11 9.41 2.45
C LEU A 177 31.57 9.87 3.79
N GLN A 178 31.56 9.01 4.82
CA GLN A 178 31.07 9.35 6.16
C GLN A 178 31.80 10.56 6.76
N GLU A 179 33.11 10.69 6.52
CA GLU A 179 33.88 11.86 6.95
C GLU A 179 33.43 13.16 6.24
N ALA A 180 33.06 13.10 4.97
CA ALA A 180 32.49 14.24 4.25
C ALA A 180 31.06 14.55 4.70
N GLU A 181 30.22 13.54 4.87
CA GLU A 181 28.86 13.68 5.39
C GLU A 181 28.86 14.30 6.79
N ASN A 182 29.74 13.86 7.68
CA ASN A 182 29.89 14.43 9.02
C ASN A 182 30.31 15.90 8.99
N ARG A 183 31.13 16.32 8.02
CA ARG A 183 31.47 17.74 7.82
C ARG A 183 30.25 18.53 7.33
N LEU A 184 29.51 17.99 6.36
CA LEU A 184 28.29 18.61 5.86
C LEU A 184 27.21 18.73 6.96
N LEU A 185 27.04 17.70 7.78
CA LEU A 185 26.10 17.71 8.90
C LEU A 185 26.43 18.77 9.95
N LYS A 186 27.71 19.05 10.21
CA LYS A 186 28.11 20.14 11.12
C LYS A 186 27.70 21.50 10.59
N VAL A 187 27.84 21.72 9.28
CA VAL A 187 27.42 22.98 8.64
C VAL A 187 25.89 23.11 8.63
N LYS A 188 25.17 22.00 8.39
CA LYS A 188 23.70 21.95 8.42
C LYS A 188 23.09 21.85 9.84
N ALA A 189 23.89 21.84 10.89
CA ALA A 189 23.41 21.51 12.24
C ALA A 189 22.29 22.46 12.72
N ASN A 190 22.42 23.76 12.40
CA ASN A 190 21.40 24.75 12.74
C ASN A 190 20.09 24.52 12.00
N GLN A 191 20.16 24.30 10.68
CA GLN A 191 19.00 23.96 9.85
C GLN A 191 18.30 22.70 10.39
N LEU A 192 19.05 21.62 10.65
CA LEU A 192 18.51 20.36 11.18
C LEU A 192 17.85 20.53 12.55
N ASN A 193 18.39 21.41 13.40
CA ASN A 193 17.80 21.72 14.70
C ASN A 193 16.45 22.45 14.53
N LEU A 194 16.39 23.43 13.64
CA LEU A 194 15.15 24.14 13.32
C LEU A 194 14.09 23.20 12.71
N GLU A 195 14.49 22.33 11.78
CA GLU A 195 13.61 21.29 11.20
C GLU A 195 13.08 20.34 12.28
N LYS A 196 13.94 19.93 13.22
CA LYS A 196 13.53 19.09 14.35
C LYS A 196 12.55 19.82 15.28
N GLN A 197 12.81 21.08 15.60
CA GLN A 197 11.90 21.89 16.42
C GLN A 197 10.55 22.06 15.74
N LEU A 198 10.54 22.32 14.43
CA LEU A 198 9.32 22.41 13.63
C LEU A 198 8.55 21.08 13.66
N ALA A 199 9.23 19.96 13.41
CA ALA A 199 8.62 18.63 13.43
C ALA A 199 8.07 18.28 14.82
N ASP A 200 8.80 18.61 15.88
CA ASP A 200 8.36 18.38 17.25
C ASP A 200 7.11 19.22 17.59
N LEU A 201 7.06 20.48 17.14
CA LEU A 201 5.96 21.41 17.32
C LEU A 201 4.70 20.99 16.54
N THR A 202 4.86 20.56 15.28
CA THR A 202 3.74 20.21 14.40
C THR A 202 3.28 18.76 14.54
N ARG A 203 4.03 17.90 15.23
CA ARG A 203 3.73 16.46 15.40
C ARG A 203 2.28 16.18 15.82
N LYS A 204 1.79 16.87 16.85
CA LYS A 204 0.43 16.65 17.36
C LYS A 204 -0.62 17.13 16.36
N LYS A 205 -0.37 18.26 15.69
CA LYS A 205 -1.22 18.78 14.60
C LYS A 205 -1.31 17.76 13.46
N THR A 206 -0.19 17.22 12.99
CA THR A 206 -0.15 16.20 11.93
C THR A 206 -0.82 14.89 12.36
N GLN A 207 -0.66 14.47 13.62
CA GLN A 207 -1.35 13.28 14.13
C GLN A 207 -2.88 13.46 14.14
N LEU A 208 -3.35 14.66 14.47
CA LEU A 208 -4.77 14.98 14.43
C LEU A 208 -5.29 15.08 12.99
N GLU A 209 -4.50 15.60 12.05
CA GLU A 209 -4.82 15.55 10.61
C GLU A 209 -4.99 14.12 10.11
N LEU A 210 -4.05 13.24 10.43
CA LEU A 210 -4.17 11.81 10.09
C LEU A 210 -5.39 11.15 10.73
N THR A 211 -5.75 11.56 11.95
CA THR A 211 -6.95 11.08 12.63
C THR A 211 -8.23 11.56 11.93
N MET A 212 -8.27 12.83 11.52
CA MET A 212 -9.36 13.38 10.74
C MET A 212 -9.49 12.68 9.38
N ASP A 213 -8.38 12.47 8.66
CA ASP A 213 -8.33 11.76 7.38
C ASP A 213 -8.78 10.30 7.51
N TYR A 214 -8.47 9.64 8.64
CA TYR A 214 -8.93 8.28 8.90
C TYR A 214 -10.46 8.19 9.00
N TYR A 215 -11.10 9.12 9.72
CA TYR A 215 -12.56 9.13 9.87
C TYR A 215 -13.29 9.75 8.67
N LYS A 216 -12.63 10.65 7.95
CA LYS A 216 -13.18 11.36 6.80
C LYS A 216 -12.14 11.42 5.66
N PRO A 217 -11.90 10.29 4.97
CA PRO A 217 -10.85 10.19 3.95
C PRO A 217 -11.12 11.03 2.70
N PHE A 218 -12.38 11.38 2.46
CA PHE A 218 -12.77 12.25 1.36
C PHE A 218 -13.64 13.40 1.87
N PRO A 219 -13.58 14.60 1.26
CA PRO A 219 -14.34 15.76 1.72
C PRO A 219 -15.85 15.54 1.87
N PHE A 220 -16.40 14.62 1.08
CA PHE A 220 -17.83 14.32 1.01
C PHE A 220 -18.22 12.95 1.61
N PHE A 221 -17.25 12.10 1.96
CA PHE A 221 -17.53 10.75 2.42
C PHE A 221 -16.87 10.48 3.77
N TRP A 222 -17.70 10.08 4.74
CA TRP A 222 -17.23 9.48 5.98
C TRP A 222 -16.68 8.09 5.71
N ARG A 223 -15.82 7.61 6.61
CA ARG A 223 -15.35 6.23 6.59
C ARG A 223 -16.55 5.28 6.52
N PRO A 224 -16.57 4.31 5.58
CA PRO A 224 -17.67 3.37 5.50
C PRO A 224 -17.71 2.47 6.73
N ALA A 225 -18.92 2.15 7.18
CA ALA A 225 -19.10 1.21 8.28
C ALA A 225 -18.59 -0.18 7.90
N GLU A 226 -17.84 -0.81 8.80
CA GLU A 226 -17.18 -2.10 8.56
C GLU A 226 -17.63 -3.15 9.56
N ILE A 227 -17.63 -4.42 9.13
CA ILE A 227 -17.87 -5.55 10.03
C ILE A 227 -16.53 -5.97 10.60
N LEU A 228 -16.30 -5.61 11.86
CA LEU A 228 -15.13 -6.05 12.62
C LEU A 228 -15.33 -7.50 13.08
N GLN A 229 -14.44 -8.38 12.66
CA GLN A 229 -14.46 -9.79 13.00
C GLN A 229 -13.15 -10.20 13.68
N THR A 230 -13.26 -10.85 14.82
CA THR A 230 -12.12 -11.45 15.51
C THR A 230 -12.34 -12.96 15.60
N VAL A 231 -11.32 -13.73 15.23
CA VAL A 231 -11.35 -15.19 15.36
C VAL A 231 -10.76 -15.55 16.71
N ILE A 232 -11.56 -16.21 17.55
CA ILE A 232 -11.14 -16.72 18.85
C ILE A 232 -10.74 -18.19 18.64
N PRO A 233 -9.43 -18.51 18.60
CA PRO A 233 -8.97 -19.89 18.56
C PRO A 233 -9.20 -20.56 19.91
N GLY A 234 -9.40 -21.88 19.91
CA GLY A 234 -9.50 -22.64 21.16
C GLY A 234 -10.81 -22.48 21.90
N PHE A 235 -11.89 -22.04 21.23
CA PHE A 235 -13.22 -21.93 21.84
C PHE A 235 -13.74 -23.30 22.32
N GLY A 236 -13.29 -24.37 21.68
CA GLY A 236 -13.54 -25.74 22.11
C GLY A 236 -12.77 -26.75 21.25
N VAL A 237 -13.03 -28.03 21.48
CA VAL A 237 -12.50 -29.14 20.69
C VAL A 237 -13.66 -29.93 20.11
N ASN A 238 -13.61 -30.24 18.81
CA ASN A 238 -14.67 -31.04 18.16
C ASN A 238 -14.53 -32.54 18.49
N SER A 239 -15.50 -33.35 18.05
CA SER A 239 -15.48 -34.81 18.25
C SER A 239 -14.26 -35.52 17.63
N PHE A 240 -13.54 -34.85 16.72
CA PHE A 240 -12.32 -35.33 16.06
C PHE A 240 -11.02 -34.82 16.71
N LYS A 241 -11.11 -34.19 17.88
CA LYS A 241 -9.99 -33.60 18.62
C LYS A 241 -9.32 -32.40 17.93
N GLU A 242 -10.03 -31.71 17.05
CA GLU A 242 -9.56 -30.49 16.39
C GLU A 242 -10.06 -29.24 17.12
N ILE A 243 -9.25 -28.18 17.07
CA ILE A 243 -9.57 -26.88 17.67
C ILE A 243 -10.72 -26.22 16.89
N ILE A 244 -11.77 -25.83 17.60
CA ILE A 244 -12.88 -25.05 17.06
C ILE A 244 -12.54 -23.56 17.15
N TYR A 245 -12.69 -22.88 16.01
CA TYR A 245 -12.59 -21.44 15.91
C TYR A 245 -13.99 -20.82 15.97
N ARG A 246 -14.16 -19.75 16.74
CA ARG A 246 -15.40 -18.96 16.76
C ARG A 246 -15.13 -17.56 16.22
N VAL A 247 -16.00 -17.07 15.35
CA VAL A 247 -15.97 -15.68 14.89
C VAL A 247 -16.82 -14.84 15.83
N ASP A 248 -16.20 -13.85 16.45
CA ASP A 248 -16.89 -12.81 17.21
C ASP A 248 -16.99 -11.52 16.37
N ARG A 249 -18.12 -10.81 16.53
CA ARG A 249 -18.42 -9.56 15.83
C ARG A 249 -18.88 -8.45 16.77
N CYS A 250 -18.79 -8.62 18.09
CA CYS A 250 -19.24 -7.62 19.06
C CYS A 250 -18.60 -6.25 18.83
N MET A 251 -17.32 -6.20 18.42
CA MET A 251 -16.64 -4.96 18.05
C MET A 251 -17.29 -4.18 16.90
N THR A 252 -18.13 -4.83 16.08
CA THR A 252 -18.87 -4.16 15.01
C THR A 252 -19.91 -3.18 15.57
N CYS A 253 -20.62 -3.54 16.64
CA CYS A 253 -21.59 -2.64 17.29
C CYS A 253 -20.94 -1.82 18.40
N HIS A 254 -20.08 -2.45 19.19
CA HIS A 254 -19.37 -1.83 20.31
C HIS A 254 -18.04 -1.21 19.86
N ILE A 255 -18.05 -0.38 18.81
CA ILE A 255 -16.82 0.19 18.23
C ILE A 255 -16.04 1.06 19.23
N SER A 256 -16.75 1.69 20.17
CA SER A 256 -16.20 2.59 21.20
C SER A 256 -15.69 1.88 22.46
N TYR A 257 -15.72 0.55 22.55
CA TYR A 257 -15.43 -0.17 23.80
C TYR A 257 -14.03 0.08 24.39
N GLN A 258 -13.05 0.44 23.55
CA GLN A 258 -11.67 0.77 23.98
C GLN A 258 -11.48 2.26 24.25
N ASP A 259 -12.43 3.10 23.86
CA ASP A 259 -12.31 4.54 23.99
C ASP A 259 -12.79 4.97 25.37
N GLU A 260 -11.86 5.51 26.18
CA GLU A 260 -12.14 5.97 27.54
C GLU A 260 -13.22 7.05 27.57
N HIS A 261 -13.36 7.84 26.49
CA HIS A 261 -14.41 8.85 26.37
C HIS A 261 -15.80 8.22 26.51
N TYR A 262 -15.99 6.99 26.02
CA TYR A 262 -17.30 6.33 25.96
C TYR A 262 -17.53 5.33 27.09
N LYS A 263 -16.69 5.29 28.12
CA LYS A 263 -16.78 4.30 29.20
C LYS A 263 -18.12 4.33 29.96
N ASP A 264 -18.68 5.53 30.14
CA ASP A 264 -19.93 5.76 30.87
C ASP A 264 -21.14 5.94 29.94
N PHE A 265 -20.97 5.79 28.62
CA PHE A 265 -22.04 5.90 27.65
C PHE A 265 -22.82 4.59 27.56
N GLU A 266 -24.12 4.70 27.29
CA GLU A 266 -24.95 3.53 27.02
C GLU A 266 -24.45 2.83 25.76
N GLN A 267 -24.09 1.55 25.88
CA GLN A 267 -23.63 0.76 24.75
C GLN A 267 -24.83 0.23 23.95
N PRO A 268 -24.70 0.16 22.60
CA PRO A 268 -25.76 -0.31 21.71
C PRO A 268 -26.09 -1.80 21.86
#